data_AF-A0A9P0ZI58-F1
#
_entry.id   AF-A0A9P0ZI58-F1
#
_cell.length_a   1.000
_cell.length_b   1.000
_cell.length_c   1.000
_cell.angle_alpha   90.00
_cell.angle_beta   90.00
_cell.angle_gamma   90.00
#
_symmetry.space_group_name_H-M   'P 1'
#
loop_
_entity.id
_entity.type
_entity.pdbx_description
1 polymer ?
#
loop_
_entity_poly.entity_id
_entity_poly.type
_entity_poly.pdbx_seq_one_letter_code
_entity_poly.pdbx_strand_id
1 'polypeptide(L)'
;MLAAIQQNLFDVAKQNLFKFAKQNLFDVAKQKRNSCVQVAKIWNEFVKTLNDKKLILAPWCDEKDVEKDVKAQTKGEMGASKTLCCPFEQPELLEGMLSSATRKLSKIWSYWGWSY
;
A
#
# COMPACT_ATOMS: atom_id res chain seq x y z
N MET A 1 -41.04 21.73 26.21
CA MET A 1 -41.01 21.42 24.75
C MET A 1 -39.76 22.01 24.08
N LEU A 2 -39.49 23.31 24.19
CA LEU A 2 -38.29 23.98 23.62
C LEU A 2 -36.93 23.39 24.07
N ALA A 3 -36.73 23.13 25.37
CA ALA A 3 -35.47 22.59 25.87
C ALA A 3 -35.14 21.18 25.31
N ALA A 4 -36.15 20.33 25.14
CA ALA A 4 -35.99 19.01 24.54
C ALA A 4 -35.61 19.10 23.05
N ILE A 5 -36.18 20.07 22.33
CA ILE A 5 -35.83 20.35 20.93
C ILE A 5 -34.37 20.83 20.83
N GLN A 6 -33.93 21.72 21.74
CA GLN A 6 -32.56 22.21 21.78
C GLN A 6 -31.55 21.09 22.09
N GLN A 7 -31.86 20.24 23.07
CA GLN A 7 -30.99 19.11 23.41
C GLN A 7 -30.86 18.12 22.25
N ASN A 8 -31.98 17.76 21.61
CA ASN A 8 -31.96 16.87 20.45
C ASN A 8 -31.14 17.46 19.29
N LEU A 9 -31.30 18.77 19.02
CA LEU A 9 -30.52 19.45 17.99
C LEU A 9 -29.01 19.40 18.30
N PHE A 10 -28.63 19.61 19.57
CA PHE A 10 -27.24 19.51 20.00
C PHE A 10 -26.67 18.10 19.83
N ASP A 11 -27.43 17.08 20.21
CA ASP A 11 -26.99 15.68 20.10
C ASP A 11 -26.83 15.25 18.64
N VAL A 12 -27.75 15.66 17.76
CA VAL A 12 -27.64 15.43 16.31
C VAL A 12 -26.42 16.16 15.73
N ALA A 13 -26.20 17.42 16.09
CA ALA A 13 -25.04 18.18 15.63
C ALA A 13 -23.71 17.54 16.09
N LYS A 14 -23.65 17.08 17.35
CA LYS A 14 -22.51 16.37 17.91
C LYS A 14 -22.24 15.06 17.16
N GLN A 15 -23.25 14.23 16.94
CA GLN A 15 -23.12 12.98 16.19
C GLN A 15 -22.62 13.21 14.76
N ASN A 16 -23.17 14.23 14.08
CA ASN A 16 -22.74 14.60 12.73
C ASN A 16 -21.29 15.06 12.70
N LEU A 17 -20.86 15.89 13.67
CA LEU A 17 -19.48 16.35 13.77
C LEU A 17 -18.52 15.17 14.00
N PHE A 18 -18.85 14.26 14.91
CA PHE A 18 -18.03 13.07 15.15
C PHE A 18 -17.93 12.17 13.91
N LYS A 19 -19.05 11.96 13.21
CA LYS A 19 -19.08 11.18 11.98
C LYS A 19 -18.21 11.82 10.90
N PHE A 20 -18.35 13.14 10.71
CA PHE A 20 -17.54 13.91 9.78
C PHE A 20 -16.05 13.84 10.12
N ALA A 21 -15.67 14.11 11.37
CA ALA A 21 -14.27 14.10 11.80
C ALA A 21 -13.63 12.72 11.59
N LYS A 22 -14.34 11.63 11.96
CA LYS A 22 -13.87 10.26 11.73
C LYS A 22 -13.67 9.97 10.23
N GLN A 23 -14.66 10.32 9.41
CA GLN A 23 -14.60 10.09 7.97
C GLN A 23 -13.44 10.88 7.33
N ASN A 24 -13.30 12.16 7.68
CA ASN A 24 -12.24 13.01 7.17
C ASN A 24 -10.84 12.50 7.56
N LEU A 25 -10.65 12.07 8.82
CA LEU A 25 -9.39 11.47 9.26
C LEU A 25 -9.04 10.21 8.46
N PHE A 26 -10.03 9.34 8.23
CA PHE A 26 -9.86 8.14 7.44
C PHE A 26 -9.52 8.47 5.98
N ASP A 27 -10.26 9.38 5.35
CA ASP A 27 -10.08 9.74 3.94
C ASP A 27 -8.71 10.37 3.68
N VAL A 28 -8.28 11.29 4.55
CA VAL A 28 -6.94 11.89 4.46
C VAL A 28 -5.85 10.84 4.64
N ALA A 29 -5.99 9.93 5.61
CA ALA A 29 -5.01 8.85 5.82
C ALA A 29 -4.97 7.88 4.62
N LYS A 30 -6.14 7.50 4.09
CA LYS A 30 -6.27 6.64 2.91
C LYS A 30 -5.66 7.29 1.67
N GLN A 31 -5.92 8.58 1.44
CA GLN A 31 -5.33 9.34 0.34
C GLN A 31 -3.81 9.37 0.43
N LYS A 32 -3.26 9.68 1.62
CA LYS A 32 -1.81 9.67 1.83
C LYS A 32 -1.21 8.30 1.55
N ARG A 33 -1.78 7.24 2.13
CA ARG A 33 -1.36 5.85 1.89
C ARG A 33 -1.38 5.50 0.40
N ASN A 34 -2.47 5.83 -0.30
CA ASN A 34 -2.61 5.50 -1.72
C ASN A 34 -1.65 6.32 -2.59
N SER A 35 -1.37 7.59 -2.26
CA SER A 35 -0.38 8.41 -2.97
C SER A 35 1.07 7.93 -2.80
N CYS A 36 1.32 7.16 -1.73
CA CYS A 36 2.61 6.51 -1.49
C CYS A 36 2.74 5.16 -2.19
N VAL A 37 1.69 4.62 -2.82
CA VAL A 37 1.76 3.37 -3.59
C VAL A 37 2.18 3.69 -5.02
N GLN A 38 3.20 3.00 -5.50
CA GLN A 38 3.67 3.12 -6.88
C GLN A 38 3.80 1.74 -7.50
N VAL A 39 3.23 1.58 -8.70
CA VAL A 39 3.36 0.35 -9.48
C VAL A 39 4.74 0.33 -10.14
N ALA A 40 5.48 -0.77 -9.97
CA ALA A 40 6.78 -0.99 -10.60
C ALA A 40 6.77 -2.35 -11.29
N LYS A 41 6.95 -2.36 -12.62
CA LYS A 41 6.92 -3.59 -13.43
C LYS A 41 8.31 -4.11 -13.76
N ILE A 42 9.32 -3.26 -13.66
CA ILE A 42 10.73 -3.61 -13.93
C ILE A 42 11.63 -3.23 -12.76
N TRP A 43 12.79 -3.86 -12.69
CA TRP A 43 13.73 -3.70 -11.58
C TRP A 43 14.17 -2.25 -11.34
N ASN A 44 14.43 -1.49 -12.41
CA ASN A 44 14.85 -0.09 -12.29
C ASN A 44 13.77 0.79 -11.63
N GLU A 45 12.49 0.58 -11.98
CA GLU A 45 11.37 1.26 -11.34
C GLU A 45 11.23 0.84 -9.87
N PHE A 46 11.46 -0.45 -9.58
CA PHE A 46 11.40 -0.99 -8.23
C PHE A 46 12.42 -0.32 -7.32
N VAL A 47 13.70 -0.28 -7.74
CA VAL A 47 14.78 0.33 -6.95
C VAL A 47 14.57 1.84 -6.80
N LYS A 48 14.18 2.54 -7.87
CA LYS A 48 13.87 3.98 -7.81
C LYS A 48 12.76 4.25 -6.79
N THR A 49 11.66 3.51 -6.88
CA THR A 49 10.49 3.68 -6.00
C THR A 49 10.84 3.35 -4.55
N LEU A 50 11.67 2.33 -4.33
CA LEU A 50 12.18 1.99 -3.00
C LEU A 50 12.93 3.18 -2.42
N ASN A 51 13.88 3.75 -3.16
CA ASN A 51 14.67 4.91 -2.73
C ASN A 51 13.82 6.16 -2.45
N ASP A 52 12.71 6.33 -3.19
CA ASP A 52 11.72 7.40 -2.96
C ASP A 52 10.87 7.20 -1.69
N LYS A 53 11.15 6.14 -0.90
CA LYS A 53 10.44 5.78 0.33
C LYS A 53 8.94 5.53 0.14
N LYS A 54 8.61 4.95 -1.02
CA LYS A 54 7.25 4.58 -1.39
C LYS A 54 7.00 3.09 -1.22
N LEU A 55 5.72 2.75 -1.08
CA LEU A 55 5.22 1.39 -1.09
C LEU A 55 5.12 0.92 -2.55
N ILE A 56 5.72 -0.21 -2.87
CA ILE A 56 5.80 -0.70 -4.25
C ILE A 56 4.73 -1.77 -4.46
N LEU A 57 3.94 -1.66 -5.52
CA LEU A 57 3.09 -2.75 -6.00
C LEU A 57 3.74 -3.35 -7.25
N ALA A 58 4.19 -4.60 -7.17
CA ALA A 58 4.97 -5.21 -8.25
C ALA A 58 4.51 -6.64 -8.56
N PRO A 59 4.60 -7.05 -9.84
CA PRO A 59 4.32 -8.43 -10.24
C PRO A 59 5.44 -9.33 -9.71
N TRP A 60 5.08 -10.47 -9.12
CA TRP A 60 5.99 -11.35 -8.40
C TRP A 60 5.72 -12.82 -8.73
N CYS A 61 6.78 -13.63 -8.78
CA CYS A 61 6.71 -15.06 -9.08
C CYS A 61 6.38 -15.94 -7.85
N ASP A 62 6.25 -15.34 -6.66
CA ASP A 62 5.93 -16.03 -5.40
C ASP A 62 6.93 -17.15 -5.06
N GLU A 63 8.23 -16.80 -5.10
CA GLU A 63 9.33 -17.74 -4.82
C GLU A 63 10.27 -17.17 -3.75
N LYS A 64 10.57 -18.01 -2.75
CA LYS A 64 11.39 -17.64 -1.59
C LYS A 64 12.80 -17.20 -1.96
N ASP A 65 13.43 -17.87 -2.92
CA ASP A 65 14.81 -17.52 -3.30
C ASP A 65 14.87 -16.17 -4.02
N VAL A 66 13.83 -15.83 -4.79
CA VAL A 66 13.71 -14.50 -5.38
C VAL A 66 13.54 -13.42 -4.31
N GLU A 67 12.78 -13.69 -3.25
CA GLU A 67 12.67 -12.75 -2.11
C GLU A 67 14.02 -12.57 -1.40
N LYS A 68 14.81 -13.63 -1.23
CA LYS A 68 16.17 -13.55 -0.67
C LYS A 68 17.09 -12.72 -1.56
N ASP A 69 17.02 -12.89 -2.88
CA ASP A 69 17.83 -12.13 -3.83
C ASP A 69 17.47 -10.64 -3.80
N VAL A 70 16.17 -10.31 -3.76
CA VAL A 70 15.71 -8.92 -3.60
C VAL A 70 16.23 -8.33 -2.29
N LYS A 71 16.18 -9.09 -1.19
CA LYS A 71 16.72 -8.64 0.11
C LYS A 71 18.23 -8.37 0.03
N ALA A 72 18.99 -9.24 -0.63
CA ALA A 72 20.43 -9.07 -0.78
C ALA A 72 20.77 -7.83 -1.62
N GLN A 73 20.04 -7.60 -2.73
CA GLN A 73 20.28 -6.48 -3.64
C GLN A 73 19.83 -5.12 -3.08
N THR A 74 18.83 -5.12 -2.21
CA THR A 74 18.25 -3.87 -1.65
C THR A 74 18.75 -3.55 -0.25
N LYS A 75 19.74 -4.29 0.26
CA LYS A 75 20.31 -4.07 1.59
C LYS A 75 21.03 -2.72 1.64
N GLY A 76 20.52 -1.80 2.44
CA GLY A 76 21.13 -0.50 2.70
C GLY A 76 21.00 -0.09 4.17
N GLU A 77 21.24 1.20 4.45
CA GLU A 77 21.21 1.75 5.82
C GLU A 77 19.85 1.56 6.51
N MET A 78 18.74 1.62 5.75
CA MET A 78 17.38 1.42 6.27
C MET A 78 16.92 -0.04 6.26
N GLY A 79 17.84 -0.99 6.09
CA GLY A 79 17.56 -2.41 5.95
C GLY A 79 17.32 -2.84 4.50
N ALA A 80 16.70 -4.00 4.34
CA ALA A 80 16.42 -4.61 3.04
C ALA A 80 14.92 -4.59 2.73
N SER A 81 14.56 -4.48 1.46
CA SER A 81 13.17 -4.60 1.02
C SER A 81 12.66 -6.02 1.22
N LYS A 82 11.40 -6.18 1.63
CA LYS A 82 10.72 -7.47 1.74
C LYS A 82 9.30 -7.40 1.18
N THR A 83 8.73 -8.56 0.88
CA THR A 83 7.29 -8.67 0.62
C THR A 83 6.52 -8.34 1.88
N LEU A 84 5.51 -7.47 1.77
CA LEU A 84 4.64 -7.10 2.88
C LEU A 84 3.37 -7.94 2.88
N CYS A 85 2.64 -7.94 1.76
CA CYS A 85 1.47 -8.77 1.55
C CYS A 85 1.08 -8.82 0.07
N CYS A 86 0.37 -9.87 -0.32
CA CYS A 86 -0.34 -9.94 -1.60
C CYS A 86 -1.76 -9.38 -1.37
N PRO A 87 -2.14 -8.24 -1.99
CA PRO A 87 -3.47 -7.69 -1.82
C PRO A 87 -4.56 -8.66 -2.31
N PHE A 88 -5.74 -8.64 -1.69
CA PHE A 88 -6.88 -9.42 -2.20
C PHE A 88 -7.43 -8.84 -3.51
N GLU A 89 -7.56 -7.51 -3.58
CA GLU A 89 -7.92 -6.79 -4.79
C GLU A 89 -6.64 -6.49 -5.60
N GLN A 90 -6.41 -7.28 -6.65
CA GLN A 90 -5.23 -7.17 -7.50
C GLN A 90 -5.59 -6.65 -8.90
N PRO A 91 -4.71 -5.87 -9.54
CA PRO A 91 -4.80 -5.66 -10.98
C PRO A 91 -4.72 -6.99 -11.73
N GLU A 92 -5.25 -7.03 -12.95
CA GLU A 92 -5.10 -8.18 -13.82
C GLU A 92 -3.62 -8.48 -14.09
N LEU A 93 -3.25 -9.76 -14.03
CA LEU A 93 -1.94 -10.24 -14.46
C LEU A 93 -2.04 -10.65 -15.91
N LEU A 94 -1.37 -9.89 -16.77
CA LEU A 94 -1.30 -10.22 -18.19
C LEU A 94 -0.53 -11.52 -18.40
N GLU A 95 -1.00 -12.34 -19.34
CA GLU A 95 -0.32 -13.57 -19.71
C GLU A 95 1.12 -13.28 -20.19
N GLY A 96 2.08 -14.04 -19.68
CA GLY A 96 3.50 -13.82 -19.96
C GLY A 96 4.15 -12.67 -19.16
N MET A 97 3.43 -12.01 -18.24
CA MET A 97 4.01 -10.95 -17.41
C MET A 97 5.16 -11.50 -16.56
N LEU A 98 6.30 -10.79 -16.59
CA LEU A 98 7.49 -11.16 -15.83
C LEU A 98 7.52 -10.46 -14.47
N SER A 99 8.19 -11.12 -13.53
CA SER A 99 8.46 -10.58 -12.19
C SER A 99 9.31 -9.31 -12.29
N SER A 100 9.02 -8.31 -11.46
CA SER A 100 9.81 -7.07 -11.46
C SER A 100 11.26 -7.30 -11.02
N ALA A 101 11.50 -8.36 -10.24
CA ALA A 101 12.81 -8.72 -9.71
C ALA A 101 13.56 -9.75 -10.57
N THR A 102 12.85 -10.55 -11.36
CA THR A 102 13.43 -11.69 -12.09
C THR A 102 12.76 -11.89 -13.43
N ARG A 103 13.43 -12.56 -14.37
CA ARG A 103 12.82 -12.93 -15.67
C ARG A 103 11.85 -14.13 -15.58
N LYS A 104 11.38 -14.48 -14.39
CA LYS A 104 10.40 -15.55 -14.18
C LYS A 104 8.99 -15.03 -14.41
N LEU A 105 8.07 -15.91 -14.79
CA LEU A 105 6.65 -15.58 -14.93
C LEU A 105 6.07 -15.18 -13.56
N SER A 106 5.29 -14.11 -13.55
CA SER A 106 4.57 -13.64 -12.38
C SER A 106 3.33 -14.48 -12.12
N LYS A 107 3.11 -14.77 -10.84
CA LYS A 107 1.93 -15.48 -10.35
C LYS A 107 0.97 -14.56 -9.62
N ILE A 108 1.50 -13.50 -8.99
CA ILE A 108 0.72 -12.63 -8.11
C ILE A 108 1.26 -11.20 -8.13
N TRP A 109 0.43 -10.22 -7.76
CA TRP A 109 0.93 -8.90 -7.35
C TRP A 109 1.26 -8.92 -5.86
N SER A 110 2.38 -8.31 -5.48
CA SER A 110 2.77 -8.15 -4.07
C SER A 110 3.16 -6.73 -3.77
N TYR A 111 2.84 -6.30 -2.55
CA TYR A 111 3.41 -5.09 -1.97
C TYR A 111 4.83 -5.35 -1.46
N TRP A 112 5.73 -4.41 -1.73
CA TRP A 112 7.12 -4.44 -1.27
C TRP A 112 7.51 -3.11 -0.65
N GLY A 113 8.44 -3.16 0.29
CA GLY A 113 9.01 -1.97 0.92
C GLY A 113 9.89 -2.35 2.09
N TRP A 114 10.38 -1.33 2.79
CA TRP A 114 10.97 -1.53 4.10
C TRP A 114 9.89 -1.79 5.14
N SER A 115 10.29 -2.44 6.22
CA SER A 115 9.43 -2.76 7.35
C SER A 115 10.15 -2.45 8.64
N TYR A 116 9.40 -2.10 9.66
CA TYR A 116 9.86 -2.00 11.05
C TYR A 116 10.46 -3.31 11.56
#